data_AF-A0A9P6EK05-F1
#
_entry.id   AF-A0A9P6EK05-F1
#
_cell.length_a   1.000
_cell.length_b   1.000
_cell.length_c   1.000
_cell.angle_alpha   90.00
_cell.angle_beta   90.00
_cell.angle_gamma   90.00
#
_symmetry.space_group_name_H-M   'P 1'
#
loop_
_entity.id
_entity.type
_entity.pdbx_description
1 polymer ?
#
loop_
_entity_poly.entity_id
_entity_poly.type
_entity_poly.pdbx_seq_one_letter_code
_entity_poly.pdbx_strand_id
1 'polypeptide(L)'
;MEETSNIVSELIETGFADLDVQPTTTDARRRNVGWRANAAFMVIYKEYRQSISPILRRHRSSRLNVDLFWKMPIDILFEILTKLHPIDLLHIQKASSEFCLALEFLGESIWKAVYLQVEFPAPPPGASYSKWTASLFAPQVCEKCNNDPAPLNHLTHQRLCEECHHKLFTDHDAESETKELCAQSKFSFFSFDRQNEQPGDNPFDLFWPTYYTSDMAAIGKRLSDLKRDVEEGLERATDNLKEYRASQAKIRSDVEQSAIDWGMWSLHLGRRINNIIDVGLYRMEIQLKNRLIASEAFAAADVNNFRYREMLSSYISDNCVFSVNRRRSAQVRRFGLVELRLKSIQEN
;
A
#
# COMPACT_ATOMS: atom_id res chain seq x y z
N MET A 1 2.71 -17.76 15.16
CA MET A 1 1.96 -16.62 14.58
C MET A 1 0.78 -16.21 15.47
N GLU A 2 0.14 -17.13 16.19
CA GLU A 2 -0.86 -16.80 17.23
C GLU A 2 -0.29 -15.90 18.35
N GLU A 3 0.97 -16.11 18.78
CA GLU A 3 1.61 -15.26 19.81
C GLU A 3 1.76 -13.78 19.40
N THR A 4 2.07 -13.50 18.14
CA THR A 4 2.15 -12.11 17.63
C THR A 4 0.78 -11.49 17.39
N SER A 5 -0.23 -12.31 17.09
CA SER A 5 -1.63 -11.87 17.00
C SER A 5 -2.18 -11.52 18.39
N ASN A 6 -1.85 -12.33 19.41
CA ASN A 6 -2.30 -12.12 20.78
C ASN A 6 -1.69 -10.86 21.40
N ILE A 7 -0.40 -10.56 21.18
CA ILE A 7 0.22 -9.33 21.69
C ILE A 7 -0.45 -8.07 21.11
N VAL A 8 -0.89 -8.10 19.85
CA VAL A 8 -1.57 -6.97 19.21
C VAL A 8 -3.02 -6.86 19.67
N SER A 9 -3.75 -7.98 19.82
CA SER A 9 -5.12 -7.98 20.33
C SER A 9 -5.22 -7.60 21.82
N GLU A 10 -4.29 -8.06 22.65
CA GLU A 10 -4.23 -7.76 24.10
C GLU A 10 -3.88 -6.28 24.37
N LEU A 11 -3.09 -5.65 23.50
CA LEU A 11 -2.84 -4.20 23.52
C LEU A 11 -4.03 -3.36 23.04
N ILE A 12 -4.94 -3.94 22.25
CA ILE A 12 -6.19 -3.28 21.79
C ILE A 12 -7.28 -3.36 22.87
N GLU A 13 -7.35 -4.47 23.63
CA GLU A 13 -8.39 -4.70 24.65
C GLU A 13 -8.13 -4.00 25.99
N THR A 14 -6.86 -3.70 26.33
CA THR A 14 -6.48 -3.14 27.65
C THR A 14 -6.68 -1.63 27.83
N GLY A 15 -7.40 -0.96 26.91
CA GLY A 15 -8.11 0.30 27.22
C GLY A 15 -7.61 1.52 26.48
N PHE A 16 -8.31 1.89 25.40
CA PHE A 16 -8.25 3.24 24.80
C PHE A 16 -9.57 3.57 24.10
N ALA A 17 -10.69 3.49 24.83
CA ALA A 17 -12.00 3.90 24.30
C ALA A 17 -12.23 5.44 24.32
N ASP A 18 -11.49 6.23 25.11
CA ASP A 18 -11.92 7.61 25.45
C ASP A 18 -10.85 8.72 25.34
N LEU A 19 -9.95 8.71 24.34
CA LEU A 19 -9.09 9.87 24.09
C LEU A 19 -9.34 10.49 22.72
N ASP A 20 -10.21 11.49 22.73
CA ASP A 20 -10.50 12.38 21.61
C ASP A 20 -9.32 13.36 21.42
N VAL A 21 -8.27 12.89 20.75
CA VAL A 21 -7.10 13.70 20.42
C VAL A 21 -7.34 14.41 19.08
N GLN A 22 -7.72 15.69 19.17
CA GLN A 22 -7.84 16.57 18.00
C GLN A 22 -6.45 16.83 17.38
N PRO A 23 -6.22 16.49 16.09
CA PRO A 23 -4.92 16.66 15.45
C PRO A 23 -4.67 18.12 15.02
N THR A 24 -3.61 18.74 15.53
CA THR A 24 -3.17 20.08 15.12
C THR A 24 -2.07 20.04 14.05
N THR A 25 -2.18 20.94 13.07
CA THR A 25 -1.24 21.34 11.98
C THR A 25 -1.22 20.54 10.65
N THR A 26 -1.22 21.29 9.54
CA THR A 26 -2.05 21.03 8.35
C THR A 26 -1.35 20.84 7.00
N ASP A 27 -0.02 20.86 6.87
CA ASP A 27 0.60 20.84 5.51
C ASP A 27 1.49 19.63 5.18
N ALA A 28 2.20 19.02 6.14
CA ALA A 28 3.07 17.89 5.82
C ALA A 28 2.34 16.54 5.65
N ARG A 29 1.08 16.44 6.14
CA ARG A 29 0.26 15.22 6.12
C ARG A 29 -0.54 15.02 4.82
N ARG A 30 -0.60 16.01 3.92
CA ARG A 30 -1.41 15.97 2.68
C ARG A 30 -0.85 15.05 1.57
N ARG A 31 0.11 14.16 1.90
CA ARG A 31 0.67 13.23 0.91
C ARG A 31 -0.30 12.09 0.62
N ASN A 32 -0.74 12.09 -0.64
CA ASN A 32 -1.38 11.09 -1.50
C ASN A 32 -1.70 9.70 -0.89
N VAL A 33 -2.96 9.24 -1.03
CA VAL A 33 -3.44 7.93 -0.57
C VAL A 33 -2.61 6.78 -1.16
N GLY A 34 -2.18 6.90 -2.41
CA GLY A 34 -1.29 5.91 -3.04
C GLY A 34 0.09 5.82 -2.37
N TRP A 35 0.62 6.95 -1.91
CA TRP A 35 1.83 6.99 -1.08
C TRP A 35 1.60 6.38 0.31
N ARG A 36 0.42 6.59 0.90
CA ARG A 36 0.09 6.02 2.21
C ARG A 36 -0.04 4.50 2.16
N ALA A 37 -0.74 3.95 1.17
CA ALA A 37 -0.84 2.50 0.97
C ALA A 37 0.55 1.88 0.76
N ASN A 38 1.39 2.53 -0.03
CA ASN A 38 2.76 2.09 -0.27
C ASN A 38 3.68 2.20 0.95
N ALA A 39 3.63 3.32 1.67
CA ALA A 39 4.34 3.48 2.93
C ALA A 39 3.86 2.42 3.94
N ALA A 40 2.56 2.14 3.93
CA ALA A 40 1.96 1.11 4.73
C ALA A 40 2.49 -0.29 4.41
N PHE A 41 2.54 -0.66 3.13
CA PHE A 41 3.18 -1.90 2.67
C PHE A 41 4.65 -1.98 3.10
N MET A 42 5.39 -0.88 3.00
CA MET A 42 6.79 -0.84 3.43
C MET A 42 6.93 -1.00 4.95
N VAL A 43 6.00 -0.46 5.73
CA VAL A 43 5.96 -0.66 7.19
C VAL A 43 5.60 -2.10 7.53
N ILE A 44 4.54 -2.69 6.95
CA ILE A 44 4.20 -4.10 7.14
C ILE A 44 5.38 -4.99 6.76
N TYR A 45 5.98 -4.75 5.59
CA TYR A 45 7.14 -5.51 5.14
C TYR A 45 8.30 -5.40 6.12
N LYS A 46 8.56 -4.19 6.63
CA LYS A 46 9.61 -3.95 7.61
C LYS A 46 9.31 -4.64 8.95
N GLU A 47 8.09 -4.57 9.46
CA GLU A 47 7.66 -5.22 10.70
C GLU A 47 7.74 -6.74 10.57
N TYR A 48 7.21 -7.28 9.48
CA TYR A 48 7.32 -8.68 9.11
C TYR A 48 8.79 -9.13 9.04
N ARG A 49 9.65 -8.38 8.34
CA ARG A 49 11.09 -8.70 8.29
C ARG A 49 11.77 -8.56 9.65
N GLN A 50 11.33 -7.63 10.49
CA GLN A 50 11.88 -7.43 11.82
C GLN A 50 11.48 -8.55 12.78
N SER A 51 10.26 -9.08 12.70
CA SER A 51 9.83 -10.21 13.53
C SER A 51 10.61 -11.48 13.20
N ILE A 52 11.00 -11.68 11.93
CA ILE A 52 11.77 -12.85 11.48
C ILE A 52 13.30 -12.64 11.63
N SER A 53 13.78 -11.40 11.69
CA SER A 53 15.23 -11.09 11.74
C SER A 53 16.01 -11.82 12.87
N PRO A 54 15.51 -11.92 14.12
CA PRO A 54 16.19 -12.66 15.18
C PRO A 54 16.38 -14.15 14.84
N ILE A 55 15.37 -14.76 14.24
CA ILE A 55 15.37 -16.17 13.82
C ILE A 55 16.42 -16.37 12.71
N LEU A 56 16.39 -15.52 11.68
CA LEU A 56 17.34 -15.60 10.57
C LEU A 56 18.79 -15.33 11.00
N ARG A 57 19.02 -14.45 11.99
CA ARG A 57 20.37 -14.16 12.49
C ARG A 57 20.99 -15.36 13.20
N ARG A 58 20.19 -16.17 13.92
CA ARG A 58 20.68 -17.37 14.62
C ARG A 58 21.13 -18.47 13.65
N HIS A 59 20.56 -18.52 12.45
CA HIS A 59 20.81 -19.60 11.47
C HIS A 59 21.73 -19.22 10.30
N ARG A 60 22.35 -18.04 10.30
CA ARG A 60 23.25 -17.61 9.21
C ARG A 60 24.50 -18.48 9.01
N SER A 61 24.83 -19.37 9.96
CA SER A 61 26.01 -20.22 9.90
C SER A 61 25.79 -21.59 9.25
N SER A 62 24.55 -22.06 9.07
CA SER A 62 24.30 -23.29 8.31
C SER A 62 23.83 -22.94 6.90
N ARG A 63 24.63 -23.29 5.89
CA ARG A 63 24.16 -23.30 4.50
C ARG A 63 23.02 -24.32 4.43
N LEU A 64 21.77 -23.85 4.41
CA LEU A 64 20.62 -24.70 4.19
C LEU A 64 20.79 -25.36 2.82
N ASN A 65 20.79 -26.69 2.78
CA ASN A 65 20.87 -27.42 1.53
C ASN A 65 19.50 -27.39 0.86
N VAL A 66 19.36 -26.59 -0.19
CA VAL A 66 18.11 -26.45 -0.97
C VAL A 66 17.69 -27.80 -1.58
N ASP A 67 18.63 -28.71 -1.85
CA ASP A 67 18.32 -30.05 -2.37
C ASP A 67 17.54 -30.89 -1.36
N LEU A 68 17.72 -30.65 -0.06
CA LEU A 68 16.95 -31.34 0.98
C LEU A 68 15.49 -30.90 0.93
N PHE A 69 15.24 -29.64 0.57
CA PHE A 69 13.88 -29.12 0.43
C PHE A 69 13.13 -29.90 -0.65
N TRP A 70 13.73 -30.09 -1.82
CA TRP A 70 13.14 -30.84 -2.93
C TRP A 70 12.97 -32.35 -2.69
N LYS A 71 13.66 -32.91 -1.70
CA LYS A 71 13.52 -34.32 -1.30
C LYS A 71 12.38 -34.56 -0.31
N MET A 72 11.73 -33.51 0.20
CA MET A 72 10.58 -33.64 1.08
C MET A 72 9.35 -34.15 0.31
N PRO A 73 8.45 -34.92 0.97
CA PRO A 73 7.16 -35.25 0.40
C PRO A 73 6.40 -33.99 -0.02
N ILE A 74 5.66 -34.07 -1.12
CA ILE A 74 4.96 -32.91 -1.69
C ILE A 74 4.00 -32.27 -0.68
N ASP A 75 3.31 -33.06 0.13
CA ASP A 75 2.37 -32.56 1.14
C ASP A 75 3.05 -31.66 2.18
N ILE A 76 4.26 -32.01 2.60
CA ILE A 76 5.07 -31.21 3.53
C ILE A 76 5.50 -29.90 2.87
N LEU A 77 5.85 -29.94 1.58
CA LEU A 77 6.16 -28.74 0.82
C LEU A 77 4.97 -27.79 0.75
N PHE A 78 3.78 -28.32 0.45
CA PHE A 78 2.55 -27.56 0.47
C PHE A 78 2.29 -26.94 1.83
N GLU A 79 2.38 -27.72 2.90
CA GLU A 79 2.17 -27.23 4.25
C GLU A 79 3.12 -26.06 4.57
N ILE A 80 4.42 -26.21 4.29
CA ILE A 80 5.40 -25.13 4.50
C ILE A 80 5.04 -23.89 3.67
N LEU A 81 4.79 -24.07 2.37
CA LEU A 81 4.53 -22.95 1.45
C LEU A 81 3.24 -22.19 1.82
N THR A 82 2.21 -22.88 2.28
CA THR A 82 0.94 -22.26 2.72
C THR A 82 1.06 -21.47 4.02
N LYS A 83 2.13 -21.66 4.80
CA LYS A 83 2.42 -20.88 6.02
C LYS A 83 3.32 -19.68 5.77
N LEU A 84 3.79 -19.48 4.54
CA LEU A 84 4.63 -18.34 4.19
C LEU A 84 3.79 -17.08 3.99
N HIS A 85 4.40 -15.92 4.25
CA HIS A 85 3.82 -14.65 3.85
C HIS A 85 3.85 -14.51 2.32
N PRO A 86 2.86 -13.86 1.68
CA PRO A 86 2.81 -13.71 0.22
C PRO A 86 4.13 -13.24 -0.39
N ILE A 87 4.79 -12.26 0.25
CA ILE A 87 6.06 -11.73 -0.26
C ILE A 87 7.20 -12.75 -0.25
N ASP A 88 7.25 -13.64 0.74
CA ASP A 88 8.30 -14.67 0.78
C ASP A 88 8.03 -15.75 -0.25
N LEU A 89 6.75 -16.08 -0.47
CA LEU A 89 6.36 -16.96 -1.57
C LEU A 89 6.73 -16.36 -2.93
N LEU A 90 6.52 -15.06 -3.13
CA LEU A 90 6.96 -14.35 -4.34
C LEU A 90 8.48 -14.39 -4.52
N HIS A 91 9.25 -14.22 -3.44
CA HIS A 91 10.71 -14.30 -3.51
C HIS A 91 11.20 -15.71 -3.83
N ILE A 92 10.58 -16.74 -3.24
CA ILE A 92 10.88 -18.15 -3.54
C ILE A 92 10.59 -18.44 -5.01
N GLN A 93 9.43 -18.00 -5.52
CA GLN A 93 9.07 -18.13 -6.93
C GLN A 93 10.12 -17.52 -7.86
N LYS A 94 10.70 -16.37 -7.49
CA LYS A 94 11.74 -15.69 -8.29
C LYS A 94 13.14 -16.28 -8.11
N ALA A 95 13.38 -17.03 -7.03
CA ALA A 95 14.72 -17.51 -6.69
C ALA A 95 15.09 -18.83 -7.39
N SER A 96 14.12 -19.66 -7.78
CA SER A 96 14.37 -20.92 -8.50
C SER A 96 13.28 -21.21 -9.53
N SER A 97 13.72 -21.68 -10.71
CA SER A 97 12.85 -22.08 -11.81
C SER A 97 11.92 -23.23 -11.43
N GLU A 98 12.42 -24.15 -10.61
CA GLU A 98 11.66 -25.31 -10.11
C GLU A 98 10.52 -24.85 -9.21
N PHE A 99 10.76 -23.87 -8.32
CA PHE A 99 9.70 -23.25 -7.53
C PHE A 99 8.72 -22.46 -8.38
N CYS A 100 9.20 -21.76 -9.42
CA CYS A 100 8.33 -21.06 -10.35
C CYS A 100 7.35 -22.04 -11.01
N LEU A 101 7.87 -23.14 -11.57
CA LEU A 101 7.05 -24.19 -12.19
C LEU A 101 6.09 -24.82 -11.17
N ALA A 102 6.56 -25.21 -9.98
CA ALA A 102 5.71 -25.79 -8.94
C ALA A 102 4.55 -24.86 -8.54
N LEU A 103 4.83 -23.56 -8.39
CA LEU A 103 3.81 -22.54 -8.08
C LEU A 103 2.95 -22.17 -9.29
N GLU A 104 3.36 -22.44 -10.51
CA GLU A 104 2.48 -22.31 -11.68
C GLU A 104 1.46 -23.44 -11.73
N PHE A 105 1.87 -24.68 -11.44
CA PHE A 105 0.96 -25.84 -11.48
C PHE A 105 0.05 -25.91 -10.25
N LEU A 106 0.58 -25.65 -9.07
CA LEU A 106 -0.12 -25.88 -7.79
C LEU A 106 -0.42 -24.61 -7.03
N GLY A 107 0.15 -23.48 -7.47
CA GLY A 107 0.22 -22.29 -6.66
C GLY A 107 -1.13 -21.63 -6.45
N GLU A 108 -2.16 -21.81 -7.27
CA GLU A 108 -3.44 -21.15 -6.99
C GLU A 108 -4.01 -21.56 -5.62
N SER A 109 -3.93 -22.86 -5.29
CA SER A 109 -4.35 -23.36 -3.97
C SER A 109 -3.48 -22.82 -2.84
N ILE A 110 -2.15 -22.80 -3.05
CA ILE A 110 -1.17 -22.28 -2.08
C ILE A 110 -1.41 -20.79 -1.84
N TRP A 111 -1.50 -20.01 -2.91
CA TRP A 111 -1.72 -18.57 -2.86
C TRP A 111 -3.05 -18.23 -2.18
N LYS A 112 -4.14 -18.96 -2.49
CA LYS A 112 -5.42 -18.81 -1.78
C LYS A 112 -5.24 -19.05 -0.28
N ALA A 113 -4.62 -20.16 0.10
CA ALA A 113 -4.38 -20.49 1.51
C ALA A 113 -3.49 -19.46 2.23
N VAL A 114 -2.48 -18.91 1.53
CA VAL A 114 -1.62 -17.84 2.04
C VAL A 114 -2.41 -16.54 2.23
N TYR A 115 -3.23 -16.15 1.25
CA TYR A 115 -4.05 -14.95 1.33
C TYR A 115 -5.18 -15.05 2.36
N LEU A 116 -5.66 -16.26 2.68
CA LEU A 116 -6.61 -16.48 3.78
C LEU A 116 -6.00 -16.26 5.18
N GLN A 117 -4.68 -16.34 5.31
CA GLN A 117 -3.98 -16.19 6.60
C GLN A 117 -3.52 -14.75 6.87
N VAL A 118 -3.68 -13.85 5.91
CA VAL A 118 -3.19 -12.47 5.97
C VAL A 118 -4.33 -11.51 5.64
N GLU A 119 -4.31 -10.34 6.26
CA GLU A 119 -5.32 -9.30 6.01
C GLU A 119 -4.99 -8.50 4.74
N PHE A 120 -4.75 -9.17 3.62
CA PHE A 120 -4.59 -8.50 2.32
C PHE A 120 -5.85 -8.66 1.48
N PRO A 121 -6.18 -7.67 0.63
CA PRO A 121 -7.26 -7.82 -0.32
C PRO A 121 -6.93 -8.98 -1.27
N ALA A 122 -7.96 -9.78 -1.55
CA ALA A 122 -7.87 -10.77 -2.60
C ALA A 122 -7.47 -10.10 -3.92
N PRO A 123 -6.80 -10.83 -4.83
CA PRO A 123 -6.56 -10.33 -6.18
C PRO A 123 -7.88 -9.94 -6.85
N PRO A 124 -7.89 -8.88 -7.65
CA PRO A 124 -9.05 -8.53 -8.46
C PRO A 124 -9.39 -9.68 -9.44
N PRO A 125 -10.63 -9.75 -9.95
CA PRO A 125 -11.01 -10.70 -10.97
C PRO A 125 -10.04 -10.68 -12.17
N GLY A 126 -9.52 -11.85 -12.54
CA GLY A 126 -8.60 -12.01 -13.67
C GLY A 126 -7.11 -11.71 -13.39
N ALA A 127 -6.74 -11.23 -12.20
CA ALA A 127 -5.33 -11.16 -11.81
C ALA A 127 -4.88 -12.46 -11.13
N SER A 128 -3.68 -12.93 -11.49
CA SER A 128 -3.05 -14.02 -10.74
C SER A 128 -2.56 -13.51 -9.38
N TYR A 129 -2.61 -14.37 -8.36
CA TYR A 129 -2.12 -14.05 -7.02
C TYR A 129 -0.65 -13.63 -7.01
N SER A 130 0.19 -14.30 -7.79
CA SER A 130 1.61 -13.95 -7.93
C SER A 130 1.80 -12.54 -8.50
N LYS A 131 1.08 -12.20 -9.59
CA LYS A 131 1.13 -10.86 -10.19
C LYS A 131 0.60 -9.81 -9.22
N TRP A 132 -0.50 -10.10 -8.52
CA TRP A 132 -1.03 -9.20 -7.51
C TRP A 132 -0.05 -8.96 -6.36
N THR A 133 0.55 -10.02 -5.83
CA THR A 133 1.61 -9.94 -4.81
C THR A 133 2.78 -9.11 -5.31
N ALA A 134 3.22 -9.32 -6.55
CA ALA A 134 4.24 -8.49 -7.17
C ALA A 134 3.79 -7.02 -7.28
N SER A 135 2.54 -6.75 -7.63
CA SER A 135 1.99 -5.39 -7.64
C SER A 135 2.09 -4.69 -6.28
N LEU A 136 1.82 -5.42 -5.19
CA LEU A 136 1.85 -4.89 -3.82
C LEU A 136 3.29 -4.68 -3.28
N PHE A 137 4.23 -5.57 -3.60
CA PHE A 137 5.53 -5.63 -2.93
C PHE A 137 6.74 -5.34 -3.82
N ALA A 138 6.57 -5.24 -5.14
CA ALA A 138 7.68 -4.90 -6.04
C ALA A 138 8.17 -3.46 -5.83
N PRO A 139 9.39 -3.13 -6.27
CA PRO A 139 9.87 -1.75 -6.29
C PRO A 139 8.88 -0.83 -7.01
N GLN A 140 8.81 0.42 -6.55
CA GLN A 140 7.95 1.47 -7.12
C GLN A 140 8.54 2.03 -8.41
N VAL A 141 8.76 1.15 -9.38
CA VAL A 141 9.26 1.47 -10.72
C VAL A 141 8.11 1.37 -11.72
N CYS A 142 8.06 2.33 -12.63
CA CYS A 142 7.05 2.40 -13.67
C CYS A 142 7.17 1.19 -14.60
N GLU A 143 6.09 0.45 -14.81
CA GLU A 143 6.09 -0.72 -15.71
C GLU A 143 6.25 -0.36 -17.19
N LYS A 144 6.16 0.93 -17.53
CA LYS A 144 6.28 1.44 -18.91
C LYS A 144 7.65 2.03 -19.21
N CYS A 145 8.20 2.85 -18.30
CA CYS A 145 9.46 3.56 -18.53
C CYS A 145 10.56 3.26 -17.49
N ASN A 146 10.29 2.43 -16.48
CA ASN A 146 11.17 2.13 -15.35
C ASN A 146 11.55 3.32 -14.46
N ASN A 147 10.96 4.51 -14.65
CA ASN A 147 11.17 5.65 -13.74
C ASN A 147 10.52 5.40 -12.37
N ASP A 148 11.12 5.97 -11.33
CA ASP A 148 10.61 5.99 -9.95
C ASP A 148 10.34 7.43 -9.46
N PRO A 149 9.41 7.64 -8.51
CA PRO A 149 8.47 6.66 -7.96
C PRO A 149 7.24 6.45 -8.86
N ALA A 150 6.82 5.20 -9.00
CA ALA A 150 5.58 4.81 -9.67
C ALA A 150 4.68 4.04 -8.68
N PRO A 151 3.71 4.68 -8.03
CA PRO A 151 2.82 4.00 -7.11
C PRO A 151 1.93 3.00 -7.84
N LEU A 152 1.49 1.97 -7.13
CA LEU A 152 0.51 1.04 -7.65
C LEU A 152 -0.82 1.78 -7.85
N ASN A 153 -1.29 1.79 -9.09
CA ASN A 153 -2.65 2.16 -9.39
C ASN A 153 -3.55 0.96 -9.07
N HIS A 154 -4.41 1.11 -8.08
CA HIS A 154 -5.21 0.02 -7.54
C HIS A 154 -6.31 -0.47 -8.47
N LEU A 155 -6.72 0.33 -9.45
CA LEU A 155 -7.78 -0.02 -10.39
C LEU A 155 -7.24 -0.71 -11.63
N THR A 156 -6.08 -0.25 -12.07
CA THR A 156 -5.44 -0.78 -13.27
C THR A 156 -4.45 -1.89 -12.94
N HIS A 157 -4.11 -2.01 -11.65
CA HIS A 157 -3.12 -2.91 -11.06
C HIS A 157 -1.73 -2.76 -11.68
N GLN A 158 -1.44 -1.58 -12.24
CA GLN A 158 -0.16 -1.21 -12.85
C GLN A 158 0.55 -0.16 -12.02
N ARG A 159 1.88 -0.23 -11.96
CA ARG A 159 2.70 0.88 -11.46
C ARG A 159 3.03 1.81 -12.62
N LEU A 160 2.52 3.03 -12.58
CA LEU A 160 2.78 4.04 -13.59
C LEU A 160 3.33 5.29 -12.91
N CYS A 161 4.40 5.87 -13.47
CA CYS A 161 4.78 7.23 -13.11
C CYS A 161 3.73 8.20 -13.67
N GLU A 162 3.70 9.40 -13.11
CA GLU A 162 2.76 10.48 -13.51
C GLU A 162 2.77 10.74 -15.01
N GLU A 163 3.95 10.85 -15.63
CA GLU A 163 4.07 11.08 -17.07
C GLU A 163 3.48 9.94 -17.92
N CYS A 164 3.72 8.69 -17.54
CA CYS A 164 3.13 7.55 -18.25
C CYS A 164 1.63 7.43 -17.99
N HIS A 165 1.16 7.87 -16.83
CA HIS A 165 -0.25 7.93 -16.52
C HIS A 165 -0.95 8.94 -17.45
N HIS A 166 -0.51 10.20 -17.51
CA HIS A 166 -1.11 11.18 -18.43
C HIS A 166 -1.04 10.82 -19.93
N LYS A 167 -0.05 10.00 -20.34
CA LYS A 167 0.04 9.52 -21.73
C LYS A 167 -0.92 8.38 -22.05
N LEU A 168 -1.26 7.56 -21.07
CA LEU A 168 -2.10 6.37 -21.25
C LEU A 168 -3.55 6.61 -20.89
N PHE A 169 -3.79 7.60 -20.05
CA PHE A 169 -5.10 7.95 -19.54
C PHE A 169 -5.48 9.34 -20.03
N THR A 170 -6.73 9.48 -20.45
CA THR A 170 -7.31 10.77 -20.81
C THR A 170 -8.26 11.21 -19.72
N ASP A 171 -8.07 12.45 -19.25
CA ASP A 171 -9.04 13.17 -18.42
C ASP A 171 -10.28 13.45 -19.26
N HIS A 172 -11.45 13.35 -18.63
CA HIS A 172 -12.70 13.23 -19.38
C HIS A 172 -13.51 14.52 -19.39
N ASP A 173 -13.21 15.42 -20.34
CA ASP A 173 -14.12 16.46 -20.84
C ASP A 173 -14.98 15.97 -22.03
N ALA A 174 -14.80 14.72 -22.48
CA ALA A 174 -15.45 14.20 -23.69
C ALA A 174 -17.00 14.13 -23.62
N GLU A 175 -17.62 14.36 -24.78
CA GLU A 175 -19.04 14.59 -25.05
C GLU A 175 -20.01 13.55 -24.44
N SER A 176 -21.21 14.02 -24.07
CA SER A 176 -22.15 13.44 -23.10
C SER A 176 -22.57 11.97 -23.30
N GLU A 177 -22.54 11.45 -24.52
CA GLU A 177 -23.03 10.10 -24.80
C GLU A 177 -21.95 9.02 -24.60
N THR A 178 -20.69 9.40 -24.81
CA THR A 178 -19.57 8.53 -24.42
C THR A 178 -19.50 8.45 -22.89
N LYS A 179 -19.77 9.52 -22.13
CA LYS A 179 -19.76 9.52 -20.64
C LYS A 179 -20.54 8.38 -19.99
N GLU A 180 -21.76 8.09 -20.47
CA GLU A 180 -22.61 7.04 -19.89
C GLU A 180 -22.01 5.64 -20.09
N LEU A 181 -21.22 5.49 -21.15
CA LEU A 181 -20.59 4.25 -21.56
C LEU A 181 -19.08 4.21 -21.30
N CYS A 182 -18.47 5.31 -20.87
CA CYS A 182 -17.02 5.41 -20.73
C CYS A 182 -16.56 5.17 -19.31
N ALA A 183 -17.47 5.22 -18.34
CA ALA A 183 -17.32 4.65 -17.00
C ALA A 183 -16.95 3.13 -16.96
N GLN A 184 -16.64 2.53 -18.12
CA GLN A 184 -16.53 1.11 -18.42
C GLN A 184 -15.11 0.68 -18.84
N SER A 185 -14.22 1.60 -19.23
CA SER A 185 -12.80 1.25 -19.41
C SER A 185 -12.10 1.16 -18.07
N LYS A 186 -10.93 0.50 -17.98
CA LYS A 186 -10.13 0.49 -16.74
C LYS A 186 -9.93 1.92 -16.27
N PHE A 187 -10.72 2.35 -15.30
CA PHE A 187 -10.59 3.68 -14.78
C PHE A 187 -9.40 3.70 -13.83
N SER A 188 -8.82 4.86 -13.66
CA SER A 188 -7.80 5.11 -12.67
C SER A 188 -8.26 6.26 -11.81
N PHE A 189 -8.33 6.04 -10.51
CA PHE A 189 -8.37 7.09 -9.52
C PHE A 189 -6.93 7.51 -9.27
N PHE A 190 -6.47 8.50 -10.03
CA PHE A 190 -5.24 9.20 -9.72
C PHE A 190 -5.62 10.46 -8.96
N SER A 191 -5.50 10.42 -7.64
CA SER A 191 -5.50 11.64 -6.83
C SER A 191 -4.12 12.28 -7.01
N PHE A 192 -3.99 13.08 -8.06
CA PHE A 192 -2.96 14.11 -8.16
C PHE A 192 -3.70 15.40 -8.47
N ASP A 193 -4.40 15.95 -7.49
CA ASP A 193 -4.59 17.40 -7.53
C ASP A 193 -4.25 18.07 -6.22
N ARG A 194 -3.68 19.24 -6.45
CA ARG A 194 -2.71 20.02 -5.70
C ARG A 194 -3.28 20.50 -4.38
N GLN A 195 -2.36 20.62 -3.43
CA GLN A 195 -2.17 21.58 -2.34
C GLN A 195 -3.26 22.62 -1.95
N ASN A 196 -4.24 22.97 -2.77
CA ASN A 196 -5.12 24.12 -2.60
C ASN A 196 -6.61 23.81 -2.41
N GLU A 197 -7.10 22.60 -2.69
CA GLU A 197 -8.49 22.28 -2.38
C GLU A 197 -8.57 21.72 -0.97
N GLN A 198 -9.29 22.43 -0.09
CA GLN A 198 -9.74 21.85 1.16
C GLN A 198 -10.50 20.57 0.78
N PRO A 199 -10.18 19.41 1.36
CA PRO A 199 -10.96 18.21 1.10
C PRO A 199 -12.42 18.57 1.38
N GLY A 200 -13.27 18.50 0.36
CA GLY A 200 -14.71 18.54 0.59
C GLY A 200 -15.08 17.46 1.60
N ASP A 201 -16.22 17.62 2.27
CA ASP A 201 -16.70 16.67 3.29
C ASP A 201 -16.80 15.22 2.76
N ASN A 202 -16.80 15.06 1.43
CA ASN A 202 -16.76 13.77 0.78
C ASN A 202 -15.32 13.40 0.34
N PRO A 203 -14.65 12.42 0.99
CA PRO A 203 -13.35 11.93 0.55
C PRO A 203 -13.37 11.31 -0.85
N PHE A 204 -14.56 11.13 -1.44
CA PHE A 204 -14.74 10.64 -2.79
C PHE A 204 -14.83 11.72 -3.89
N ASP A 205 -14.93 13.01 -3.54
CA ASP A 205 -15.05 14.10 -4.54
C ASP A 205 -13.71 14.42 -5.23
N LEU A 206 -12.59 13.86 -4.75
CA LEU A 206 -11.24 14.04 -5.34
C LEU A 206 -10.91 13.03 -6.45
N PHE A 207 -11.90 12.28 -6.91
CA PHE A 207 -11.70 11.16 -7.82
C PHE A 207 -12.34 11.43 -9.18
N TRP A 208 -11.62 12.18 -10.02
CA TRP A 208 -11.97 12.27 -11.43
C TRP A 208 -11.66 10.93 -12.11
N PRO A 209 -12.66 10.28 -12.73
CA PRO A 209 -12.42 9.03 -13.42
C PRO A 209 -11.57 9.31 -14.67
N THR A 210 -10.38 8.75 -14.70
CA THR A 210 -9.49 8.77 -15.88
C THR A 210 -9.56 7.42 -16.56
N TYR A 211 -9.43 7.38 -17.89
CA TYR A 211 -9.74 6.19 -18.67
C TYR A 211 -8.62 5.84 -19.64
N TYR A 212 -8.34 4.55 -19.85
CA TYR A 212 -7.37 4.15 -20.87
C TYR A 212 -7.81 4.62 -22.24
N THR A 213 -6.97 5.41 -22.90
CA THR A 213 -7.29 5.98 -24.21
C THR A 213 -7.57 4.90 -25.26
N SER A 214 -6.87 3.76 -25.19
CA SER A 214 -7.10 2.62 -26.10
C SER A 214 -8.45 1.97 -25.89
N ASP A 215 -8.86 1.78 -24.64
CA ASP A 215 -10.11 1.11 -24.28
C ASP A 215 -11.29 2.00 -24.67
N MET A 216 -11.15 3.31 -24.43
CA MET A 216 -12.08 4.33 -24.85
C MET A 216 -12.32 4.35 -26.36
N ALA A 217 -11.23 4.30 -27.15
CA ALA A 217 -11.33 4.22 -28.60
C ALA A 217 -12.02 2.91 -29.06
N ALA A 218 -11.72 1.78 -28.39
CA ALA A 218 -12.33 0.49 -28.72
C ALA A 218 -13.83 0.44 -28.38
N ILE A 219 -14.23 0.95 -27.20
CA ILE A 219 -15.63 1.06 -26.77
C ILE A 219 -16.38 2.00 -27.71
N GLY A 220 -15.83 3.18 -28.00
CA GLY A 220 -16.42 4.14 -28.93
C GLY A 220 -16.67 3.53 -30.30
N LYS A 221 -15.66 2.86 -30.88
CA LYS A 221 -15.80 2.16 -32.16
C LYS A 221 -16.90 1.09 -32.11
N ARG A 222 -16.90 0.23 -31.08
CA ARG A 222 -17.87 -0.85 -30.93
C ARG A 222 -19.30 -0.32 -30.82
N LEU A 223 -19.49 0.79 -30.10
CA LEU A 223 -20.78 1.45 -29.98
C LEU A 223 -21.25 2.07 -31.30
N SER A 224 -20.35 2.72 -32.03
CA SER A 224 -20.67 3.24 -33.37
C SER A 224 -21.10 2.12 -34.32
N ASP A 225 -20.40 0.98 -34.30
CA ASP A 225 -20.78 -0.19 -35.10
C ASP A 225 -22.17 -0.72 -34.71
N LEU A 226 -22.42 -0.94 -33.41
CA LEU A 226 -23.72 -1.43 -32.93
C LEU A 226 -24.88 -0.46 -33.21
N LYS A 227 -24.62 0.86 -33.17
CA LYS A 227 -25.60 1.88 -33.53
C LYS A 227 -25.92 1.84 -35.02
N ARG A 228 -24.90 1.73 -35.87
CA ARG A 228 -25.09 1.55 -37.32
C ARG A 228 -25.94 0.31 -37.61
N ASP A 229 -25.67 -0.81 -36.96
CA ASP A 229 -26.45 -2.04 -37.13
C ASP A 229 -27.94 -1.83 -36.78
N VAL A 230 -28.24 -1.00 -35.77
CA VAL A 230 -29.63 -0.63 -35.39
C VAL A 230 -30.27 0.26 -36.46
N GLU A 231 -29.53 1.23 -37.01
CA GLU A 231 -30.00 2.12 -38.07
C GLU A 231 -30.25 1.38 -39.38
N GLU A 232 -29.44 0.37 -39.69
CA GLU A 232 -29.60 -0.51 -40.86
C GLU A 232 -30.74 -1.53 -40.70
N GLY A 233 -31.36 -1.60 -39.51
CA GLY A 233 -32.47 -2.52 -39.23
C GLY A 233 -32.06 -3.98 -39.21
N LEU A 234 -30.79 -4.29 -38.87
CA LEU A 234 -30.31 -5.66 -38.80
C LEU A 234 -31.05 -6.44 -37.70
N GLU A 235 -31.34 -7.70 -37.98
CA GLU A 235 -32.01 -8.58 -37.03
C GLU A 235 -31.15 -8.70 -35.74
N ARG A 236 -31.79 -8.54 -34.58
CA ARG A 236 -31.15 -8.55 -33.24
C ARG A 236 -30.19 -7.39 -32.95
N ALA A 237 -30.05 -6.37 -33.79
CA ALA A 237 -29.15 -5.25 -33.53
C ALA A 237 -29.47 -4.51 -32.22
N THR A 238 -30.76 -4.27 -31.95
CA THR A 238 -31.24 -3.64 -30.70
C THR A 238 -30.90 -4.49 -29.48
N ASP A 239 -31.06 -5.81 -29.58
CA ASP A 239 -30.73 -6.74 -28.50
C ASP A 239 -29.22 -6.77 -28.24
N ASN A 240 -28.41 -6.79 -29.31
CA ASN A 240 -26.95 -6.76 -29.22
C ASN A 240 -26.46 -5.47 -28.55
N LEU A 241 -27.03 -4.32 -28.89
CA LEU A 241 -26.71 -3.05 -28.25
C LEU A 241 -27.08 -3.06 -26.76
N LYS A 242 -28.27 -3.60 -26.43
CA LYS A 242 -28.74 -3.71 -25.05
C LYS A 242 -27.88 -4.67 -24.23
N GLU A 243 -27.53 -5.83 -24.76
CA GLU A 243 -26.66 -6.82 -24.13
C GLU A 243 -25.26 -6.25 -23.92
N TYR A 244 -24.71 -5.54 -24.93
CA TYR A 244 -23.43 -4.86 -24.79
C TYR A 244 -23.47 -3.85 -23.64
N ARG A 245 -24.48 -2.97 -23.60
CA ARG A 245 -24.66 -2.00 -22.50
C ARG A 245 -24.77 -2.68 -21.12
N ALA A 246 -25.54 -3.75 -21.03
CA ALA A 246 -25.70 -4.51 -19.78
C ALA A 246 -24.38 -5.16 -19.34
N SER A 247 -23.63 -5.76 -20.28
CA SER A 247 -22.32 -6.36 -20.00
C SER A 247 -21.33 -5.32 -19.46
N GLN A 248 -21.33 -4.11 -20.04
CA GLN A 248 -20.43 -3.06 -19.62
C GLN A 248 -20.83 -2.41 -18.29
N ALA A 249 -22.14 -2.26 -18.03
CA ALA A 249 -22.64 -1.80 -16.74
C ALA A 249 -22.21 -2.75 -15.60
N LYS A 250 -22.20 -4.06 -15.86
CA LYS A 250 -21.69 -5.06 -14.92
C LYS A 250 -20.19 -4.88 -14.66
N ILE A 251 -19.38 -4.77 -15.72
CA ILE A 251 -17.92 -4.56 -15.59
C ILE A 251 -17.64 -3.30 -14.74
N ARG A 252 -18.35 -2.20 -15.00
CA ARG A 252 -18.24 -0.98 -14.21
C ARG A 252 -18.52 -1.24 -12.72
N SER A 253 -19.65 -1.86 -12.40
CA SER A 253 -20.03 -2.16 -11.03
C SER A 253 -18.98 -3.01 -10.32
N ASP A 254 -18.41 -4.00 -11.01
CA ASP A 254 -17.38 -4.88 -10.45
C ASP A 254 -16.08 -4.11 -10.15
N VAL A 255 -15.66 -3.22 -11.07
CA VAL A 255 -14.45 -2.41 -10.86
C VAL A 255 -14.67 -1.33 -9.79
N GLU A 256 -15.86 -0.71 -9.73
CA GLU A 256 -16.21 0.29 -8.70
C GLU A 256 -16.23 -0.35 -7.31
N GLN A 257 -16.82 -1.54 -7.18
CA GLN A 257 -16.79 -2.27 -5.91
C GLN A 257 -15.37 -2.65 -5.52
N SER A 258 -14.56 -3.15 -6.46
CA SER A 258 -13.14 -3.45 -6.19
C SER A 258 -12.35 -2.21 -5.78
N ALA A 259 -12.67 -1.04 -6.33
CA ALA A 259 -12.07 0.24 -5.94
C ALA A 259 -12.41 0.59 -4.49
N ILE A 260 -13.68 0.48 -4.12
CA ILE A 260 -14.20 0.77 -2.78
C ILE A 260 -13.55 -0.17 -1.77
N ASP A 261 -13.54 -1.47 -2.04
CA ASP A 261 -12.97 -2.48 -1.15
C ASP A 261 -11.48 -2.20 -0.89
N TRP A 262 -10.74 -1.84 -1.95
CA TRP A 262 -9.33 -1.49 -1.83
C TRP A 262 -9.11 -0.17 -1.08
N GLY A 263 -9.94 0.84 -1.37
CA GLY A 263 -9.93 2.12 -0.68
C GLY A 263 -10.14 1.94 0.82
N MET A 264 -11.16 1.18 1.21
CA MET A 264 -11.47 0.85 2.60
C MET A 264 -10.36 0.06 3.28
N TRP A 265 -9.83 -0.95 2.60
CA TRP A 265 -8.70 -1.73 3.11
C TRP A 265 -7.46 -0.84 3.34
N SER A 266 -7.11 0.01 2.36
CA SER A 266 -5.95 0.90 2.45
C SER A 266 -6.10 1.93 3.58
N LEU A 267 -7.31 2.42 3.80
CA LEU A 267 -7.65 3.33 4.89
C LEU A 267 -7.51 2.63 6.25
N HIS A 268 -8.07 1.44 6.39
CA HIS A 268 -7.97 0.64 7.61
C HIS A 268 -6.51 0.34 7.95
N LEU A 269 -5.74 -0.11 6.96
CA LEU A 269 -4.32 -0.36 7.11
C LEU A 269 -3.54 0.91 7.48
N GLY A 270 -3.84 2.02 6.82
CA GLY A 270 -3.26 3.33 7.12
C GLY A 270 -3.51 3.74 8.57
N ARG A 271 -4.73 3.54 9.08
CA ARG A 271 -5.07 3.79 10.50
C ARG A 271 -4.27 2.89 11.43
N ARG A 272 -4.21 1.58 11.16
CA ARG A 272 -3.42 0.64 11.98
C ARG A 272 -1.95 1.05 12.06
N ILE A 273 -1.37 1.43 10.93
CA ILE A 273 0.04 1.82 10.88
C ILE A 273 0.27 3.16 11.57
N ASN A 274 -0.62 4.12 11.39
CA ASN A 274 -0.55 5.36 12.17
C ASN A 274 -0.63 5.07 13.66
N ASN A 275 -1.53 4.18 14.10
CA ASN A 275 -1.61 3.78 15.51
C ASN A 275 -0.29 3.14 16.00
N ILE A 276 0.30 2.22 15.24
CA ILE A 276 1.58 1.59 15.61
C ILE A 276 2.71 2.63 15.65
N ILE A 277 2.76 3.53 14.67
CA ILE A 277 3.72 4.62 14.64
C ILE A 277 3.52 5.52 15.86
N ASP A 278 2.31 6.01 16.11
CA ASP A 278 1.98 6.92 17.21
C ASP A 278 2.32 6.29 18.57
N VAL A 279 1.98 5.02 18.80
CA VAL A 279 2.36 4.27 20.00
C VAL A 279 3.89 4.13 20.09
N GLY A 280 4.55 3.83 18.98
CA GLY A 280 6.01 3.73 18.90
C GLY A 280 6.71 5.06 19.19
N LEU A 281 6.21 6.16 18.63
CA LEU A 281 6.72 7.51 18.84
C LEU A 281 6.51 7.94 20.29
N TYR A 282 5.34 7.68 20.86
CA TYR A 282 5.05 7.94 22.26
C TYR A 282 5.99 7.18 23.20
N ARG A 283 6.24 5.89 22.92
CA ARG A 283 7.19 5.08 23.69
C ARG A 283 8.62 5.63 23.58
N MET A 284 9.05 6.04 22.39
CA MET A 284 10.35 6.66 22.18
C MET A 284 10.46 8.01 22.90
N GLU A 285 9.41 8.83 22.89
CA GLU A 285 9.34 10.09 23.62
C GLU A 285 9.57 9.84 25.12
N ILE A 286 8.85 8.89 25.72
CA ILE A 286 9.02 8.51 27.14
C ILE A 286 10.46 8.09 27.43
N GLN A 287 11.04 7.21 26.60
CA GLN A 287 12.42 6.74 26.81
C GLN A 287 13.44 7.88 26.72
N LEU A 288 13.26 8.82 25.80
CA LEU A 288 14.12 9.98 25.66
C LEU A 288 13.99 10.91 26.86
N LYS A 289 12.77 11.19 27.32
CA LYS A 289 12.52 11.99 28.53
C LYS A 289 13.21 11.37 29.74
N ASN A 290 13.03 10.07 29.95
CA ASN A 290 13.65 9.35 31.07
C ASN A 290 15.18 9.41 31.02
N ARG A 291 15.79 9.30 29.84
CA ARG A 291 17.25 9.39 29.68
C ARG A 291 17.79 10.80 29.94
N LEU A 292 17.08 11.84 29.50
CA LEU A 292 17.47 13.23 29.75
C LEU A 292 17.39 13.57 31.23
N ILE A 293 16.31 13.16 31.90
CA ILE A 293 16.17 13.33 33.35
C ILE A 293 17.25 12.56 34.10
N ALA A 294 17.51 11.30 33.71
CA ALA A 294 18.55 10.48 34.33
C ALA A 294 19.98 10.97 34.08
N SER A 295 20.20 11.81 33.07
CA SER A 295 21.50 12.44 32.82
C SER A 295 21.80 13.61 33.75
N GLU A 296 20.84 14.01 34.59
CA GLU A 296 20.89 15.18 35.48
C GLU A 296 21.10 16.53 34.77
N ALA A 297 21.28 16.54 33.44
CA ALA A 297 21.49 17.74 32.64
C ALA A 297 20.21 18.56 32.43
N PHE A 298 19.03 17.98 32.70
CA PHE A 298 17.75 18.63 32.48
C PHE A 298 16.80 18.38 33.66
N ALA A 299 16.13 19.43 34.15
CA ALA A 299 15.08 19.26 35.13
C ALA A 299 13.84 18.62 34.49
N ALA A 300 13.10 17.81 35.26
CA ALA A 300 11.89 17.16 34.77
C ALA A 300 10.82 18.16 34.29
N ALA A 301 10.80 19.37 34.85
CA ALA A 301 9.90 20.44 34.41
C ALA A 301 10.20 20.93 32.98
N ASP A 302 11.48 21.04 32.63
CA ASP A 302 11.92 21.52 31.31
C ASP A 302 11.63 20.48 30.22
N VAL A 303 11.86 19.20 30.54
CA VAL A 303 11.62 18.06 29.64
C VAL A 303 10.12 17.86 29.34
N ASN A 304 9.25 18.28 30.25
CA ASN A 304 7.80 18.20 30.08
C ASN A 304 7.19 19.48 29.49
N ASN A 305 7.98 20.51 29.22
CA ASN A 305 7.51 21.74 28.62
C ASN A 305 6.95 21.49 27.20
N PHE A 306 5.81 22.11 26.87
CA PHE A 306 5.15 22.01 25.58
C PHE A 306 6.07 22.30 24.39
N ARG A 307 6.93 23.32 24.49
CA ARG A 307 7.90 23.66 23.42
C ARG A 307 8.88 22.51 23.15
N TYR A 308 9.29 21.80 24.20
CA TYR A 308 10.18 20.66 24.08
C TYR A 308 9.48 19.48 23.39
N ARG A 309 8.20 19.28 23.69
CA ARG A 309 7.35 18.25 23.05
C ARG A 309 7.17 18.48 21.54
N GLU A 310 6.90 19.72 21.12
CA GLU A 310 6.82 20.06 19.70
C GLU A 310 8.16 19.83 18.98
N MET A 311 9.27 20.26 19.58
CA MET A 311 10.61 20.05 19.02
C MET A 311 10.95 18.57 18.88
N LEU A 312 10.65 17.75 19.90
CA LEU A 312 10.85 16.30 19.83
C LEU A 312 9.96 15.65 18.79
N SER A 313 8.70 16.06 18.71
CA SER A 313 7.74 15.50 17.75
C SER A 313 8.14 15.83 16.30
N SER A 314 8.56 17.07 16.04
CA SER A 314 9.13 17.49 14.75
C SER A 314 10.40 16.69 14.43
N TYR A 315 11.35 16.59 15.37
CA TYR A 315 12.58 15.84 15.15
C TYR A 315 12.33 14.35 14.87
N ILE A 316 11.44 13.73 15.65
CA ILE A 316 11.05 12.33 15.48
C ILE A 316 10.36 12.14 14.13
N SER A 317 9.43 13.02 13.75
CA SER A 317 8.76 12.97 12.45
C SER A 317 9.77 13.07 11.29
N ASP A 318 10.65 14.07 11.34
CA ASP A 318 11.63 14.34 10.29
C ASP A 318 12.69 13.24 10.18
N ASN A 319 13.03 12.57 11.28
CA ASN A 319 14.06 11.54 11.29
C ASN A 319 13.53 10.10 11.25
N CYS A 320 12.31 9.82 11.72
CA CYS A 320 11.73 8.48 11.70
C CYS A 320 10.97 8.21 10.41
N VAL A 321 10.16 9.15 9.91
CA VAL A 321 9.37 8.97 8.69
C VAL A 321 10.28 8.87 7.46
N PHE A 322 11.36 9.65 7.42
CA PHE A 322 12.31 9.63 6.29
C PHE A 322 13.42 8.56 6.42
N SER A 323 13.71 8.03 7.61
CA SER A 323 14.74 6.98 7.77
C SER A 323 14.22 5.56 7.50
N VAL A 324 12.90 5.35 7.37
CA VAL A 324 12.36 4.08 6.86
C VAL A 324 12.92 3.76 5.46
N ASN A 325 13.34 4.78 4.69
CA ASN A 325 13.89 4.64 3.33
C ASN A 325 15.42 4.81 3.20
N ARG A 326 16.19 5.15 4.24
CA ARG A 326 17.67 5.28 4.11
C ARG A 326 18.43 4.63 5.27
N ARG A 327 19.48 3.88 4.90
CA ARG A 327 20.31 2.96 5.71
C ARG A 327 20.65 3.45 7.15
N ARG A 328 20.66 2.50 8.09
CA ARG A 328 20.89 2.60 9.55
C ARG A 328 22.19 3.30 10.02
N SER A 329 23.21 3.47 9.18
CA SER A 329 24.52 3.98 9.61
C SER A 329 24.55 5.49 9.94
N ALA A 330 23.52 6.25 9.57
CA ALA A 330 23.43 7.68 9.88
C ALA A 330 22.81 8.01 11.25
N GLN A 331 22.14 7.06 11.92
CA GLN A 331 21.40 7.33 13.16
C GLN A 331 22.32 7.63 14.36
N VAL A 332 23.43 6.90 14.54
CA VAL A 332 24.32 7.07 15.70
C VAL A 332 25.07 8.41 15.68
N ARG A 333 25.50 8.89 14.51
CA ARG A 333 26.18 10.19 14.39
C ARG A 333 25.24 11.39 14.60
N ARG A 334 23.92 11.21 14.38
CA ARG A 334 22.94 12.30 14.54
C ARG A 334 22.47 12.51 15.97
N PHE A 335 22.52 11.48 16.84
CA PHE A 335 22.22 11.65 18.26
C PHE A 335 23.18 12.62 18.97
N GLY A 336 24.48 12.59 18.63
CA GLY A 336 25.44 13.57 19.15
C GLY A 336 25.16 15.00 18.70
N LEU A 337 24.61 15.21 17.50
CA LEU A 337 24.24 16.53 17.00
C LEU A 337 23.02 17.13 17.72
N VAL A 338 22.11 16.29 18.23
CA VAL A 338 20.95 16.75 19.02
C VAL A 338 21.40 17.26 20.38
N GLU A 339 22.27 16.53 21.06
CA GLU A 339 22.79 16.94 22.37
C GLU A 339 23.58 18.26 22.26
N LEU A 340 24.36 18.43 21.18
CA LEU A 340 25.09 19.66 20.88
C LEU A 340 24.15 20.83 20.53
N ARG A 341 23.11 20.60 19.73
CA ARG A 341 22.15 21.65 19.37
C ARG A 341 21.29 22.09 20.55
N LEU A 342 20.90 21.15 21.41
CA LEU A 342 20.17 21.44 22.66
C LEU A 342 21.04 22.23 23.65
N LYS A 343 22.31 21.86 23.82
CA LYS A 343 23.26 22.63 24.64
C LYS A 343 23.44 24.06 24.10
N SER A 344 23.57 24.24 22.79
CA SER A 344 23.70 25.58 22.17
C SER A 344 22.47 26.49 22.32
N ILE A 345 21.29 25.92 22.55
CA ILE A 345 20.05 26.69 22.78
C ILE A 345 19.91 27.08 24.25
N GLN A 346 20.53 26.35 25.18
CA GLN A 346 20.58 26.73 26.61
C GLN A 346 21.60 27.84 26.89
N GLU A 347 22.64 27.93 26.05
CA GLU A 347 23.71 28.94 26.18
C GLU A 347 23.33 30.30 25.57
N ASN A 348 22.20 30.39 24.87
CA ASN A 348 21.62 31.64 24.32
C ASN A 348 20.26 31.91 24.96
#